data_AF-A0A2A9G2B4-F1
#
_entry.id   AF-A0A2A9G2B4-F1
#
_cell.length_a   1.000
_cell.length_b   1.000
_cell.length_c   1.000
_cell.angle_alpha   90.00
_cell.angle_beta   90.00
_cell.angle_gamma   90.00
#
_symmetry.space_group_name_H-M   'P 1'
#
loop_
_entity.id
_entity.type
_entity.pdbx_description
1 polymer ?
#
loop_
_entity_poly.entity_id
_entity_poly.type
_entity_poly.pdbx_seq_one_letter_code
_entity_poly.pdbx_strand_id
1 'polypeptide(L)'
;MSAFEVLQRKGTLALLGFLVELVAFVVLHLVRIPLVLVAAVLAGVMSRLDRAIVRHATEPARGPVNHFFPPHQPVREATHA
;
A
#
# COMPACT_ATOMS: atom_id res chain seq x y z
N MET A 1 -10.10 48.33 -28.44
CA MET A 1 -9.05 47.36 -28.77
C MET A 1 -9.72 46.03 -29.07
N SER A 2 -9.42 45.46 -30.23
CA SER A 2 -10.14 44.29 -30.76
C SER A 2 -9.60 42.99 -30.15
N ALA A 3 -10.46 42.04 -29.81
CA ALA A 3 -10.06 40.71 -29.32
C ALA A 3 -9.10 39.98 -30.29
N PHE A 4 -9.23 40.28 -31.58
CA PHE A 4 -8.34 39.81 -32.63
C PHE A 4 -6.89 40.33 -32.49
N GLU A 5 -6.73 41.53 -31.97
CA GLU A 5 -5.45 42.24 -31.85
C GLU A 5 -4.58 41.65 -30.72
N VAL A 6 -5.22 41.18 -29.65
CA VAL A 6 -4.55 40.45 -28.55
C VAL A 6 -4.08 39.06 -29.03
N LEU A 7 -4.87 38.41 -29.87
CA LEU A 7 -4.52 37.13 -30.48
C LEU A 7 -3.33 37.27 -31.45
N GLN A 8 -3.26 38.37 -32.19
CA GLN A 8 -2.21 38.64 -33.17
C GLN A 8 -0.87 39.03 -32.52
N ARG A 9 -0.87 39.63 -31.33
CA ARG A 9 0.33 40.22 -30.69
C ARG A 9 0.91 39.40 -29.53
N LYS A 10 0.12 38.49 -28.92
CA LYS A 10 0.55 37.57 -27.83
C LYS A 10 0.12 36.10 -28.04
N GLY A 11 -0.70 35.81 -29.06
CA GLY A 11 -1.73 34.76 -28.96
C GLY A 11 -1.42 33.35 -29.41
N THR A 12 -0.29 33.04 -30.06
CA THR A 12 0.00 31.63 -30.40
C THR A 12 0.76 30.92 -29.29
N LEU A 13 1.80 31.57 -28.73
CA LEU A 13 2.65 30.95 -27.71
C LEU A 13 1.95 30.82 -26.35
N ALA A 14 1.18 31.83 -25.94
CA ALA A 14 0.41 31.75 -24.70
C ALA A 14 -0.71 30.70 -24.78
N LEU A 15 -1.38 30.60 -25.94
CA LEU A 15 -2.38 29.57 -26.18
C LEU A 15 -1.77 28.17 -26.22
N LEU A 16 -0.58 28.04 -26.82
CA LEU A 16 0.16 26.78 -26.83
C LEU A 16 0.61 26.38 -25.43
N GLY A 17 1.10 27.32 -24.61
CA GLY A 17 1.45 27.07 -23.21
C GLY A 17 0.25 26.58 -22.39
N PHE A 18 -0.88 27.25 -22.50
CA PHE A 18 -2.12 26.84 -21.86
C PHE A 18 -2.59 25.45 -22.33
N LEU A 19 -2.52 25.19 -23.63
CA LEU A 19 -2.87 23.88 -24.19
C LEU A 19 -1.96 22.78 -23.64
N VAL A 20 -0.66 23.04 -23.55
CA VAL A 20 0.31 22.11 -22.97
C VAL A 20 0.00 21.85 -21.50
N GLU A 21 -0.31 22.87 -20.70
CA GLU A 21 -0.70 22.71 -19.30
C GLU A 21 -1.99 21.89 -19.16
N LEU A 22 -3.00 22.15 -19.99
CA LEU A 22 -4.25 21.41 -19.99
C LEU A 22 -4.02 19.93 -20.34
N VAL A 23 -3.24 19.66 -21.38
CA VAL A 23 -2.90 18.29 -21.79
C VAL A 23 -2.09 17.60 -20.70
N ALA A 24 -1.09 18.27 -20.13
CA ALA A 24 -0.30 17.73 -19.02
C ALA A 24 -1.19 17.43 -17.82
N PHE A 25 -2.11 18.32 -17.45
CA PHE A 25 -3.07 18.10 -16.38
C PHE A 25 -3.93 16.86 -16.65
N VAL A 26 -4.49 16.73 -17.85
CA VAL A 26 -5.31 15.56 -18.23
C VAL A 26 -4.49 14.28 -18.17
N VAL A 27 -3.28 14.27 -18.71
CA VAL A 27 -2.39 13.10 -18.69
C VAL A 27 -2.04 12.71 -17.26
N LEU A 28 -1.65 13.66 -16.41
CA LEU A 28 -1.40 13.40 -14.99
C LEU A 28 -2.64 12.86 -14.29
N HIS A 29 -3.82 13.41 -14.59
CA HIS A 29 -5.08 12.93 -14.03
C HIS A 29 -5.39 11.50 -14.46
N LEU A 30 -5.11 11.17 -15.73
CA LEU A 30 -5.35 9.85 -16.28
C LEU A 30 -4.38 8.82 -15.70
N VAL A 31 -3.11 9.21 -15.47
CA VAL A 31 -2.08 8.39 -14.81
C VAL A 31 -2.36 8.22 -13.31
N ARG A 32 -2.97 9.21 -12.66
CA ARG A 32 -3.36 9.09 -11.24
C ARG A 32 -4.31 7.91 -10.99
N ILE A 33 -5.24 7.65 -11.92
CA ILE A 33 -6.24 6.58 -11.79
C ILE A 33 -5.59 5.18 -11.62
N PRO A 34 -4.72 4.69 -12.54
CA PRO A 34 -4.07 3.39 -12.38
C PRO A 34 -3.13 3.37 -11.17
N LEU A 35 -2.46 4.47 -10.83
CA LEU A 35 -1.62 4.53 -9.62
C LEU A 35 -2.43 4.29 -8.34
N VAL A 36 -3.57 4.97 -8.21
CA VAL A 36 -4.48 4.79 -7.07
C VAL A 36 -5.05 3.37 -7.06
N LEU A 37 -5.39 2.82 -8.23
CA LEU A 37 -5.89 1.45 -8.34
C LEU A 37 -4.85 0.44 -7.86
N VAL A 38 -3.59 0.56 -8.31
CA VAL A 38 -2.49 -0.31 -7.88
C VAL A 38 -2.28 -0.21 -6.37
N ALA A 39 -2.26 1.01 -5.83
CA ALA A 39 -2.13 1.23 -4.38
C ALA A 39 -3.28 0.58 -3.60
N ALA A 40 -4.52 0.70 -4.08
CA ALA A 40 -5.69 0.08 -3.47
C ALA A 40 -5.63 -1.44 -3.50
N VAL A 41 -5.18 -2.03 -4.62
CA VAL A 41 -4.97 -3.47 -4.74
C VAL A 41 -3.91 -3.95 -3.74
N LEU A 42 -2.75 -3.27 -3.68
CA LEU A 42 -1.68 -3.60 -2.74
C LEU A 42 -2.19 -3.53 -1.29
N ALA A 43 -2.89 -2.45 -0.93
CA ALA A 43 -3.45 -2.29 0.40
C ALA A 43 -4.45 -3.41 0.74
N GLY A 44 -5.30 -3.79 -0.21
CA GLY A 44 -6.24 -4.91 -0.05
C GLY A 44 -5.54 -6.25 0.15
N VAL A 45 -4.49 -6.53 -0.62
CA VAL A 45 -3.67 -7.75 -0.47
C VAL A 45 -2.98 -7.78 0.88
N MET A 46 -2.34 -6.68 1.28
CA MET A 46 -1.63 -6.57 2.56
C MET A 46 -2.59 -6.78 3.73
N SER A 47 -3.78 -6.18 3.68
CA SER A 47 -4.82 -6.39 4.71
C SER A 47 -5.26 -7.85 4.82
N ARG A 48 -5.33 -8.58 3.70
CA ARG A 48 -5.66 -10.02 3.72
C ARG A 48 -4.53 -10.87 4.31
N LEU A 49 -3.29 -10.56 3.96
CA LEU A 49 -2.12 -11.25 4.51
C LEU A 49 -2.02 -11.03 6.02
N ASP A 50 -2.18 -9.79 6.48
CA ASP A 50 -2.20 -9.48 7.92
C ASP A 50 -3.27 -10.27 8.65
N ARG A 51 -4.49 -10.35 8.11
CA ARG A 51 -5.56 -11.16 8.72
C ARG A 51 -5.21 -12.64 8.76
N ALA A 52 -4.57 -13.18 7.72
CA ALA A 52 -4.15 -14.58 7.69
C ALA A 52 -3.04 -14.85 8.73
N ILE A 53 -2.06 -13.96 8.83
CA ILE A 53 -0.96 -14.02 9.80
C ILE A 53 -1.51 -13.92 11.21
N VAL A 54 -2.36 -12.93 11.49
CA VAL A 54 -2.99 -12.77 12.81
C VAL A 54 -3.81 -14.00 13.16
N ARG A 55 -4.58 -14.56 12.23
CA ARG A 55 -5.33 -15.81 12.48
C ARG A 55 -4.39 -16.95 12.85
N HIS A 56 -3.30 -17.16 12.12
CA HIS A 56 -2.34 -18.21 12.47
C HIS A 56 -1.60 -17.95 13.78
N ALA A 57 -1.28 -16.70 14.10
CA ALA A 57 -0.60 -16.33 15.34
C ALA A 57 -1.51 -16.41 16.57
N THR A 58 -2.82 -16.20 16.39
CA THR A 58 -3.82 -16.25 17.46
C THR A 58 -4.53 -17.60 17.59
N GLU A 59 -4.33 -18.52 16.64
CA GLU A 59 -4.85 -19.87 16.74
C GLU A 59 -4.16 -20.57 17.93
N PRO A 60 -4.92 -21.14 18.89
CA PRO A 60 -4.33 -21.81 20.03
C PRO A 60 -3.47 -22.98 19.54
N ALA A 61 -2.22 -23.03 20.01
CA ALA A 61 -1.26 -24.04 19.60
C ALA A 61 -1.84 -25.45 19.81
N ARG A 62 -2.02 -26.21 18.72
CA ARG A 62 -2.55 -27.59 18.75
C ARG A 62 -1.52 -28.64 19.16
N GLY A 63 -0.36 -28.21 19.67
CA GLY A 63 0.74 -29.08 20.05
C GLY A 63 1.68 -28.41 21.05
N PRO A 64 2.64 -29.17 21.61
CA PRO A 64 3.59 -28.63 22.59
C PRO A 64 4.40 -27.52 21.93
N VAL A 65 4.21 -26.28 22.39
CA VAL A 65 4.86 -25.06 21.86
C VAL A 65 6.40 -25.14 21.94
N ASN A 66 6.90 -26.02 22.80
CA ASN A 66 8.33 -26.18 23.04
C ASN A 66 8.84 -27.53 22.50
N HIS A 67 9.33 -27.53 21.25
CA HIS A 67 9.95 -28.69 20.61
C HIS A 67 11.47 -28.76 20.83
N PHE A 68 12.07 -27.68 21.33
CA PHE A 68 13.53 -27.54 21.45
C PHE A 68 14.08 -28.00 22.80
N PHE A 69 13.27 -27.93 23.85
CA PHE A 69 13.64 -28.44 25.16
C PHE A 69 12.97 -29.79 25.39
N PRO A 70 13.73 -30.87 25.67
CA PRO A 70 13.11 -32.12 26.11
C PRO A 70 12.27 -31.84 27.37
N PRO A 71 11.08 -32.44 27.51
CA PRO A 71 10.27 -32.26 28.71
C PRO A 71 11.11 -32.68 29.91
N HIS A 72 11.57 -31.71 30.68
CA HIS A 72 12.29 -31.98 31.92
C HIS A 72 11.34 -32.80 32.79
N GLN A 73 11.70 -34.07 33.02
CA GLN A 73 11.01 -34.91 33.98
C GLN A 73 10.94 -34.12 35.28
N PRO A 74 9.76 -34.03 35.93
CA PRO A 74 9.68 -33.40 37.24
C PRO A 74 10.68 -34.13 38.13
N VAL A 75 11.63 -33.37 38.68
CA VAL A 75 12.56 -33.83 39.70
C VAL A 75 11.70 -34.48 40.76
N ARG A 76 11.67 -35.81 40.77
CA ARG A 76 11.07 -36.61 41.83
C ARG A 76 11.95 -36.33 43.03
N GLU A 77 11.55 -35.32 43.81
CA GLU A 77 12.09 -35.08 45.14
C GLU A 77 12.15 -36.42 45.85
N ALA A 78 13.38 -36.90 46.01
CA ALA A 78 13.70 -38.01 46.88
C ALA A 78 13.53 -37.51 48.32
N THR A 79 12.28 -37.34 48.74
CA THR A 79 11.93 -37.17 50.15
C THR A 79 11.94 -38.54 50.81
N HIS A 80 13.14 -39.07 50.99
CA HIS A 80 13.46 -40.11 51.95
C HIS A 80 14.80 -39.73 52.60
N ALA A 81 14.71 -38.92 53.65
CA ALA A 81 15.72 -38.78 54.69
C ALA A 81 14.98 -38.55 56.00
#